data_AF-R6YDP3-F1
#
_entry.id   AF-R6YDP3-F1
#
_cell.length_a   1.000
_cell.length_b   1.000
_cell.length_c   1.000
_cell.angle_alpha   90.00
_cell.angle_beta   90.00
_cell.angle_gamma   90.00
#
_symmetry.space_group_name_H-M   'P 1'
#
loop_
_entity.id
_entity.type
_entity.pdbx_description
1 polymer ?
#
loop_
_entity_poly.entity_id
_entity_poly.type
_entity_poly.pdbx_seq_one_letter_code
_entity_poly.pdbx_strand_id
1 'polypeptide(L)'
;MIFLQLFYTFFKIGLFGFGGGYAMLSMIQGEVVTRYEWLSSSEFTDIIAISQMTPGPIGINSATYVGYTALVNAGYSHAIGILGSALATFSVVLPSFILMIAISKFFLKYQKHPAVAAVFSGLRPGVVGLLAAAALVLMNGENFGTDTYQIVVSILLFTATFVASHRFKVNPILLIVLCGVAGFFLY
;
A
#
# COMPACT_ATOMS: atom_id res chain seq x y z
N MET A 1 24.83 -2.56 -16.62
CA MET A 1 24.12 -1.29 -16.88
C MET A 1 22.70 -1.34 -16.32
N ILE A 2 21.92 -2.38 -16.64
CA ILE A 2 20.51 -2.50 -16.22
C ILE A 2 20.28 -2.38 -14.71
N PHE A 3 21.13 -2.96 -13.85
CA PHE A 3 20.99 -2.83 -12.38
C PHE A 3 21.02 -1.37 -11.90
N LEU A 4 21.93 -0.56 -12.45
CA LEU A 4 22.03 0.85 -12.09
C LEU A 4 20.81 1.65 -12.58
N GLN A 5 20.34 1.32 -13.79
CA GLN A 5 19.12 1.94 -14.34
C GLN A 5 17.89 1.55 -13.53
N LEU A 6 17.75 0.27 -13.13
CA LEU A 6 16.70 -0.21 -12.23
C LEU A 6 16.74 0.55 -10.91
N PHE A 7 17.92 0.62 -10.28
CA PHE A 7 18.10 1.35 -9.02
C PHE A 7 17.68 2.81 -9.15
N TYR A 8 18.22 3.53 -10.14
CA TYR A 8 17.95 4.94 -10.34
C TYR A 8 16.47 5.21 -10.66
N THR A 9 15.88 4.38 -11.53
CA THR A 9 14.47 4.50 -11.94
C THR A 9 13.56 4.34 -10.74
N PHE A 10 13.71 3.26 -9.98
CA PHE A 10 12.86 3.00 -8.82
C PHE A 10 13.14 3.96 -7.66
N PHE A 11 14.38 4.42 -7.48
CA PHE A 11 14.70 5.47 -6.52
C PHE A 11 14.03 6.81 -6.87
N LYS A 12 14.06 7.21 -8.16
CA LYS A 12 13.33 8.38 -8.66
C LYS A 12 11.82 8.20 -8.47
N ILE A 13 11.28 7.02 -8.77
CA ILE A 13 9.87 6.73 -8.58
C ILE A 13 9.48 6.81 -7.10
N GLY A 14 10.31 6.30 -6.20
CA GLY A 14 10.10 6.42 -4.75
C GLY A 14 10.17 7.87 -4.24
N LEU A 15 10.96 8.73 -4.88
CA LEU A 15 11.04 10.16 -4.56
C LEU A 15 9.81 10.95 -5.04
N PHE A 16 9.23 10.59 -6.18
CA PHE A 16 8.20 11.39 -6.84
C PHE A 16 6.83 10.71 -6.95
N GLY A 17 6.67 9.50 -6.40
CA GLY A 17 5.42 8.73 -6.39
C GLY A 17 4.36 9.28 -5.42
N PHE A 18 4.21 10.61 -5.34
CA PHE A 18 3.16 11.27 -4.58
C PHE A 18 1.84 11.19 -5.36
N GLY A 19 0.77 10.73 -4.70
CA GLY A 19 -0.54 10.50 -5.35
C GLY A 19 -1.08 9.08 -5.23
N GLY A 20 -0.40 8.21 -4.46
CA GLY A 20 -0.85 6.85 -4.18
C GLY A 20 -0.38 5.82 -5.22
N GLY A 21 -0.87 4.59 -5.09
CA GLY A 21 -0.42 3.46 -5.92
C GLY A 21 -0.57 3.71 -7.43
N TYR A 22 -1.70 4.29 -7.86
CA TYR A 22 -1.98 4.51 -9.29
C TYR A 22 -1.14 5.60 -9.93
N ALA A 23 -0.80 6.67 -9.20
CA ALA A 23 0.16 7.67 -9.67
C ALA A 23 1.56 7.07 -9.86
N MET A 24 1.94 6.13 -8.97
CA MET A 24 3.19 5.39 -9.11
C MET A 24 3.17 4.46 -10.33
N LEU A 25 2.05 3.80 -10.63
CA LEU A 25 1.93 2.90 -11.79
C LEU A 25 2.14 3.63 -13.12
N SER A 26 1.57 4.82 -13.30
CA SER A 26 1.77 5.59 -14.54
C SER A 26 3.23 5.99 -14.72
N MET A 27 3.92 6.36 -13.64
CA MET A 27 5.36 6.62 -13.65
C MET A 27 6.17 5.37 -13.96
N ILE A 28 5.83 4.23 -13.37
CA ILE A 28 6.48 2.95 -13.66
C ILE A 28 6.30 2.62 -15.15
N GLN A 29 5.08 2.64 -15.67
CA GLN A 29 4.78 2.35 -17.08
C GLN A 29 5.61 3.21 -18.04
N GLY A 30 5.66 4.52 -17.79
CA GLY A 30 6.41 5.46 -18.63
C GLY A 30 7.92 5.15 -18.65
N GLU A 31 8.50 4.73 -17.54
CA GLU A 31 9.92 4.37 -17.50
C GLU A 31 10.17 2.97 -18.08
N VAL A 32 9.35 1.96 -17.74
CA VAL A 32 9.68 0.54 -17.98
C VAL A 32 9.15 0.02 -19.31
N VAL A 33 8.05 0.58 -19.81
CA VAL A 33 7.46 0.21 -21.11
C VAL A 33 7.88 1.20 -22.19
N THR A 34 7.79 2.50 -21.93
CA THR A 34 8.04 3.52 -22.96
C THR A 34 9.51 3.93 -23.08
N ARG A 35 10.18 4.22 -21.96
CA ARG A 35 11.54 4.80 -22.00
C ARG A 35 12.64 3.76 -22.15
N TYR A 36 12.63 2.74 -21.30
CA TYR A 36 13.66 1.70 -21.28
C TYR A 36 13.23 0.43 -22.02
N GLU A 37 11.94 0.28 -22.33
CA GLU A 37 11.39 -0.86 -23.07
C GLU A 37 11.80 -2.23 -22.49
N TRP A 38 11.95 -2.31 -21.16
CA TRP A 38 12.29 -3.56 -20.47
C TRP A 38 11.13 -4.57 -20.52
N LEU A 39 9.90 -4.05 -20.61
CA LEU A 39 8.67 -4.84 -20.63
C LEU A 39 7.75 -4.34 -21.75
N SER A 40 7.03 -5.25 -22.36
CA SER A 40 5.88 -4.95 -23.21
C SER A 40 4.70 -4.42 -22.40
N SER A 41 3.74 -3.78 -23.08
CA SER A 41 2.50 -3.32 -22.45
C SER A 41 1.66 -4.47 -21.89
N SER A 42 1.71 -5.66 -22.51
CA SER A 42 1.03 -6.86 -22.01
C SER A 42 1.68 -7.38 -20.73
N GLU A 43 3.01 -7.50 -20.69
CA GLU A 43 3.71 -7.96 -19.47
C GLU A 43 3.50 -7.00 -18.30
N PHE A 44 3.48 -5.69 -18.57
CA PHE A 44 3.17 -4.71 -17.54
C PHE A 44 1.73 -4.85 -17.01
N THR A 45 0.77 -5.18 -17.88
CA THR A 45 -0.62 -5.46 -17.49
C THR A 45 -0.71 -6.70 -16.61
N ASP A 46 0.01 -7.77 -16.96
CA ASP A 46 0.08 -9.00 -16.16
C ASP A 46 0.68 -8.73 -14.77
N ILE A 47 1.72 -7.87 -14.71
CA ILE A 47 2.31 -7.46 -13.43
C ILE A 47 1.31 -6.69 -12.57
N ILE A 48 0.51 -5.80 -13.14
CA ILE A 48 -0.54 -5.09 -12.39
C ILE A 48 -1.53 -6.10 -11.79
N ALA A 49 -1.96 -7.08 -12.58
CA ALA A 49 -2.89 -8.11 -12.12
C ALA A 49 -2.30 -8.90 -10.93
N ILE A 50 -1.06 -9.39 -11.04
CA ILE A 50 -0.37 -10.10 -9.95
C ILE A 50 -0.16 -9.19 -8.73
N SER A 51 0.14 -7.91 -8.95
CA SER A 51 0.38 -6.94 -7.88
C SER A 51 -0.88 -6.62 -7.06
N GLN A 52 -2.06 -6.72 -7.65
CA GLN A 52 -3.35 -6.58 -6.95
C GLN A 52 -3.74 -7.84 -6.18
N MET A 53 -3.36 -9.01 -6.67
CA MET A 53 -3.62 -10.29 -6.00
C MET A 53 -2.75 -10.49 -4.75
N THR A 54 -1.59 -9.84 -4.72
CA THR A 54 -0.66 -9.91 -3.59
C THR A 54 -0.96 -8.83 -2.55
N PRO A 55 -0.96 -9.17 -1.25
CA PRO A 55 -1.23 -8.20 -0.20
C PRO A 55 -0.11 -7.15 -0.17
N GLY A 56 -0.48 -5.88 -0.15
CA GLY A 56 0.47 -4.76 -0.01
C GLY A 56 0.18 -3.59 -0.93
N PRO A 57 1.02 -2.54 -0.90
CA PRO A 57 0.87 -1.39 -1.77
C PRO A 57 1.19 -1.76 -3.22
N ILE A 58 0.21 -1.61 -4.12
CA ILE A 58 0.34 -2.00 -5.53
C ILE A 58 1.62 -1.46 -6.20
N GLY A 59 2.03 -0.22 -5.90
CA GLY A 59 3.22 0.38 -6.50
C GLY A 59 4.53 -0.32 -6.10
N ILE A 60 4.63 -0.77 -4.84
CA ILE A 60 5.79 -1.53 -4.35
C ILE A 60 5.77 -2.93 -4.94
N ASN A 61 4.63 -3.61 -4.91
CA ASN A 61 4.48 -4.95 -5.49
C ASN A 61 4.82 -4.93 -7.00
N SER A 62 4.34 -3.92 -7.72
CA SER A 62 4.65 -3.74 -9.14
C SER A 62 6.15 -3.53 -9.36
N ALA A 63 6.82 -2.73 -8.53
CA ALA A 63 8.27 -2.56 -8.60
C ALA A 63 9.01 -3.89 -8.40
N THR A 64 8.57 -4.73 -7.46
CA THR A 64 9.13 -6.06 -7.21
C THR A 64 9.05 -6.96 -8.45
N TYR A 65 7.88 -7.06 -9.08
CA TYR A 65 7.68 -7.92 -10.25
C TYR A 65 8.31 -7.34 -11.53
N VAL A 66 8.32 -6.02 -11.68
CA VAL A 66 9.04 -5.36 -12.79
C VAL A 66 10.54 -5.63 -12.69
N GLY A 67 11.13 -5.51 -11.49
CA GLY A 67 12.55 -5.79 -11.29
C GLY A 67 12.95 -7.20 -11.70
N TYR A 68 12.08 -8.18 -11.42
CA TYR A 68 12.26 -9.56 -11.90
C TYR A 68 12.23 -9.64 -13.42
N THR A 69 11.13 -9.18 -13.99
CA THR A 69 10.80 -9.36 -15.41
C THR A 69 11.81 -8.62 -16.28
N ALA A 70 12.21 -7.41 -15.89
CA ALA A 70 13.22 -6.63 -16.61
C ALA A 70 14.58 -7.36 -16.73
N LEU A 71 15.02 -8.05 -15.66
CA LEU A 71 16.28 -8.81 -15.71
C LEU A 71 16.13 -10.11 -16.48
N VAL A 72 15.02 -10.83 -16.34
CA VAL A 72 14.76 -12.05 -17.10
C VAL A 72 14.69 -11.72 -18.61
N ASN A 73 13.98 -10.66 -18.99
CA ASN A 73 13.89 -10.20 -20.38
C ASN A 73 15.23 -9.73 -20.95
N ALA A 74 16.11 -9.19 -20.10
CA ALA A 74 17.48 -8.85 -20.48
C ALA A 74 18.41 -10.09 -20.64
N GLY A 75 17.89 -11.31 -20.52
CA GLY A 75 18.62 -12.56 -20.73
C GLY A 75 19.35 -13.10 -19.49
N TYR A 76 19.09 -12.54 -18.31
CA TYR A 76 19.66 -13.06 -17.06
C TYR A 76 18.88 -14.27 -16.54
N SER A 77 19.54 -15.10 -15.73
CA SER A 77 18.88 -16.25 -15.09
C SER A 77 17.82 -15.83 -14.08
N HIS A 78 16.85 -16.71 -13.81
CA HIS A 78 15.80 -16.44 -12.82
C HIS A 78 16.33 -16.11 -11.42
N ALA A 79 17.48 -16.68 -11.03
CA ALA A 79 18.14 -16.33 -9.76
C ALA A 79 18.57 -14.86 -9.72
N ILE A 80 19.05 -14.34 -10.85
CA ILE A 80 19.39 -12.92 -11.00
C ILE A 80 18.12 -12.07 -11.09
N GLY A 81 17.05 -12.58 -11.73
CA GLY A 81 15.72 -11.96 -11.68
C GLY A 81 15.25 -11.66 -10.26
N ILE A 82 15.42 -12.60 -9.33
CA ILE A 82 15.07 -12.39 -7.90
C ILE A 82 15.88 -11.24 -7.30
N LEU A 83 17.16 -11.10 -7.66
CA LEU A 83 17.96 -9.95 -7.24
C LEU A 83 17.44 -8.63 -7.83
N GLY A 84 16.90 -8.67 -9.05
CA GLY A 84 16.20 -7.54 -9.66
C GLY A 84 14.97 -7.10 -8.88
N SER A 85 14.15 -8.05 -8.43
CA SER A 85 13.04 -7.78 -7.51
C SER A 85 13.50 -7.11 -6.24
N ALA A 86 14.51 -7.66 -5.58
CA ALA A 86 15.03 -7.13 -4.33
C ALA A 86 15.57 -5.70 -4.54
N LEU A 87 16.31 -5.47 -5.63
CA LEU A 87 16.88 -4.18 -5.96
C LEU A 87 15.79 -3.14 -6.24
N ALA A 88 14.83 -3.42 -7.11
CA ALA A 88 13.74 -2.50 -7.44
C ALA A 88 12.90 -2.14 -6.21
N THR A 89 12.56 -3.14 -5.40
CA THR A 89 11.80 -2.96 -4.15
C THR A 89 12.57 -2.11 -3.14
N PHE A 90 13.85 -2.41 -2.95
CA PHE A 90 14.71 -1.63 -2.06
C PHE A 90 14.83 -0.18 -2.54
N SER A 91 15.08 0.03 -3.84
CA SER A 91 15.22 1.35 -4.43
C SER A 91 13.97 2.20 -4.32
N VAL A 92 12.77 1.65 -4.52
CA VAL A 92 11.53 2.42 -4.40
C VAL A 92 11.20 2.79 -2.95
N VAL A 93 11.56 1.96 -1.98
CA VAL A 93 11.30 2.20 -0.55
C VAL A 93 12.36 3.12 0.08
N LEU A 94 13.59 3.09 -0.43
CA LEU A 94 14.74 3.79 0.15
C LEU A 94 14.53 5.31 0.36
N PRO A 95 13.96 6.08 -0.58
CA PRO A 95 13.69 7.51 -0.37
C PRO A 95 12.79 7.77 0.84
N SER A 96 11.66 7.08 0.93
CA SER A 96 10.71 7.23 2.04
C SER A 96 11.34 6.80 3.36
N PHE A 97 12.17 5.74 3.35
CA PHE A 97 12.91 5.29 4.52
C PHE A 97 13.89 6.34 5.04
N ILE A 98 14.67 6.97 4.15
CA ILE A 98 15.60 8.05 4.50
C ILE A 98 14.83 9.26 5.06
N LEU A 99 13.76 9.68 4.39
CA LEU A 99 12.93 10.81 4.82
C LEU A 99 12.31 10.55 6.19
N MET A 100 11.82 9.34 6.44
CA MET A 100 11.29 8.95 7.74
C MET A 100 12.38 9.12 8.81
N ILE A 101 13.57 8.54 8.62
CA ILE A 101 14.64 8.63 9.62
C ILE A 101 14.98 10.08 9.94
N ALA A 102 15.08 10.93 8.91
CA ALA A 102 15.34 12.36 9.07
C ALA A 102 14.24 13.05 9.89
N ILE A 103 12.98 12.83 9.53
CA ILE A 103 11.80 13.40 10.23
C ILE A 103 11.73 12.90 11.67
N SER A 104 11.93 11.61 11.91
CA SER A 104 11.90 11.02 13.26
C SER A 104 12.98 11.60 14.15
N LYS A 105 14.20 11.81 13.62
CA LYS A 105 15.28 12.43 14.40
C LYS A 105 14.94 13.87 14.77
N PHE A 106 14.36 14.64 13.84
CA PHE A 106 13.88 15.99 14.12
C PHE A 106 12.75 15.99 15.14
N PHE A 107 11.77 15.11 14.96
CA PHE A 107 10.62 14.97 15.86
C PHE A 107 11.07 14.65 17.28
N LEU A 108 11.92 13.64 17.51
CA LEU A 108 12.38 13.28 18.84
C LEU A 108 13.14 14.43 19.53
N LYS A 109 13.86 15.26 18.77
CA LYS A 109 14.57 16.43 19.29
C LYS A 109 13.64 17.58 19.66
N TYR A 110 12.60 17.84 18.86
CA TYR A 110 11.76 19.04 18.98
C TYR A 110 10.30 18.77 19.38
N GLN A 111 9.92 17.54 19.73
CA GLN A 111 8.54 17.17 20.08
C GLN A 111 7.96 17.98 21.24
N LYS A 112 8.80 18.49 22.15
CA LYS A 112 8.39 19.34 23.28
C LYS A 112 8.28 20.83 22.92
N HIS A 113 8.72 21.23 21.72
CA HIS A 113 8.62 22.61 21.28
C HIS A 113 7.13 22.97 21.06
N PRO A 114 6.63 24.10 21.60
CA PRO A 114 5.21 24.45 21.56
C PRO A 114 4.61 24.41 20.16
N ALA A 115 5.34 24.90 19.14
CA ALA A 115 4.89 24.88 17.76
C ALA A 115 4.69 23.45 17.21
N VAL A 116 5.61 22.52 17.51
CA VAL A 116 5.50 21.13 17.06
C VAL A 116 4.32 20.47 17.77
N ALA A 117 4.20 20.65 19.08
CA ALA A 117 3.08 20.12 19.85
C ALA A 117 1.72 20.63 19.33
N ALA A 118 1.62 21.92 18.97
CA ALA A 118 0.41 22.52 18.40
C ALA A 118 0.07 21.96 17.00
N VAL A 119 1.07 21.70 16.15
CA VAL A 119 0.83 21.05 14.85
C VAL A 119 0.26 19.64 15.05
N PHE A 120 0.85 18.85 15.95
CA PHE A 120 0.37 17.49 16.24
C PHE A 120 -1.00 17.48 16.93
N SER A 121 -1.33 18.49 17.75
CA SER A 121 -2.66 18.59 18.35
C SER A 121 -3.75 18.88 17.32
N GLY A 122 -3.44 19.60 16.24
CA GLY A 122 -4.33 19.77 15.09
C GLY A 122 -4.36 18.55 14.15
N LEU A 123 -3.23 17.90 13.94
CA LEU A 123 -3.12 16.75 13.04
C LEU A 123 -3.91 15.54 13.55
N ARG A 124 -3.86 15.25 14.86
CA ARG A 124 -4.56 14.10 15.47
C ARG A 124 -6.07 14.06 15.15
N PRO A 125 -6.88 15.09 15.47
CA PRO A 125 -8.30 15.09 15.13
C PRO A 125 -8.53 15.11 13.61
N GLY A 126 -7.65 15.74 12.83
CA GLY A 126 -7.73 15.70 11.36
C GLY A 126 -7.61 14.28 10.80
N VAL A 127 -6.65 13.50 11.29
CA VAL A 127 -6.48 12.08 10.90
C VAL A 127 -7.69 11.26 11.32
N VAL A 128 -8.20 11.45 12.54
CA VAL A 128 -9.42 10.76 13.00
C VAL A 128 -10.62 11.11 12.12
N GLY A 129 -10.78 12.38 11.75
CA GLY A 129 -11.84 12.83 10.85
C GLY A 129 -11.73 12.24 9.45
N LEU A 130 -10.52 12.15 8.89
CA LEU A 130 -10.28 11.51 7.59
C LEU A 130 -10.58 10.01 7.62
N LEU A 131 -10.19 9.31 8.69
CA LEU A 131 -10.51 7.89 8.88
C LEU A 131 -12.02 7.68 9.03
N ALA A 132 -12.70 8.54 9.78
CA ALA A 132 -14.15 8.50 9.92
C ALA A 132 -14.85 8.77 8.59
N ALA A 133 -14.38 9.76 7.81
CA ALA A 133 -14.92 10.04 6.48
C ALA A 133 -14.75 8.84 5.53
N ALA A 134 -13.57 8.22 5.51
CA ALA A 134 -13.33 7.01 4.72
C ALA A 134 -14.24 5.85 5.15
N ALA A 135 -14.44 5.66 6.46
CA ALA A 135 -15.37 4.65 6.97
C ALA A 135 -16.81 4.92 6.53
N LEU A 136 -17.27 6.18 6.60
CA LEU A 136 -18.61 6.58 6.14
C LEU A 136 -18.80 6.38 4.64
N VAL A 137 -17.78 6.62 3.81
CA VAL A 137 -17.84 6.35 2.36
C VAL A 137 -18.04 4.86 2.08
N LEU A 138 -17.46 3.98 2.91
CA LEU A 138 -17.64 2.54 2.81
C LEU A 138 -18.99 2.05 3.37
N MET A 139 -19.75 2.88 4.09
CA MET A 139 -21.08 2.54 4.60
C MET A 139 -22.15 2.71 3.51
N ASN A 140 -22.04 1.94 2.44
CA ASN A 140 -22.98 1.93 1.32
C ASN A 140 -23.62 0.54 1.11
N GLY A 141 -24.62 0.46 0.24
CA GLY A 141 -25.35 -0.79 -0.03
C GLY A 141 -24.49 -1.91 -0.64
N GLU A 142 -23.37 -1.58 -1.28
CA GLU A 142 -22.43 -2.59 -1.81
C GLU A 142 -21.66 -3.30 -0.69
N ASN A 143 -21.37 -2.61 0.40
CA ASN A 143 -20.62 -3.15 1.54
C ASN A 143 -21.54 -3.65 2.67
N PHE A 144 -22.71 -3.04 2.87
CA PHE A 144 -23.65 -3.39 3.94
C PHE A 144 -24.85 -4.22 3.46
N GLY A 145 -24.95 -4.47 2.15
CA GLY A 145 -26.09 -5.13 1.52
C GLY A 145 -27.28 -4.20 1.28
N THR A 146 -28.19 -4.63 0.43
CA THR A 146 -29.43 -3.90 0.10
C THR A 146 -30.65 -4.48 0.81
N ASP A 147 -30.59 -5.75 1.19
CA ASP A 147 -31.69 -6.45 1.85
C ASP A 147 -31.69 -6.20 3.35
N THR A 148 -32.88 -6.16 3.96
CA THR A 148 -33.03 -5.92 5.41
C THR A 148 -32.25 -6.93 6.25
N TYR A 149 -32.18 -8.20 5.82
CA TYR A 149 -31.40 -9.23 6.50
C TYR A 149 -29.90 -8.92 6.49
N GLN A 150 -29.34 -8.58 5.31
CA GLN A 150 -27.93 -8.25 5.14
C GLN A 150 -27.54 -7.02 5.97
N ILE A 151 -28.37 -5.98 5.95
CA ILE A 151 -28.13 -4.76 6.75
C ILE A 151 -28.07 -5.09 8.24
N VAL A 152 -29.01 -5.91 8.75
CA VAL A 152 -29.03 -6.31 10.16
C VAL A 152 -27.78 -7.13 10.53
N VAL A 153 -27.40 -8.08 9.68
CA VAL A 153 -26.17 -8.89 9.87
C VAL A 153 -24.92 -8.00 9.88
N SER A 154 -24.79 -7.08 8.93
CA SER A 154 -23.66 -6.15 8.87
C SER A 154 -23.55 -5.23 10.09
N ILE A 155 -24.68 -4.67 10.56
CA ILE A 155 -24.70 -3.83 11.77
C ILE A 155 -24.31 -4.65 13.01
N LEU A 156 -24.79 -5.89 13.11
CA LEU A 156 -24.42 -6.80 14.19
C LEU A 156 -22.93 -7.14 14.16
N LEU A 157 -22.38 -7.51 13.01
CA LEU A 157 -20.95 -7.80 12.84
C LEU A 157 -20.09 -6.57 13.17
N PHE A 158 -20.46 -5.39 12.68
CA PHE A 158 -19.77 -4.14 12.98
C PHE A 158 -19.77 -3.86 14.49
N THR A 159 -20.95 -3.93 15.12
CA THR A 159 -21.11 -3.63 16.55
C THR A 159 -20.35 -4.64 17.41
N ALA A 160 -20.46 -5.94 17.10
CA ALA A 160 -19.73 -7.00 17.79
C ALA A 160 -18.21 -6.81 17.67
N THR A 161 -17.71 -6.49 16.48
CA THR A 161 -16.29 -6.22 16.23
C THR A 161 -15.81 -4.97 16.96
N PHE A 162 -16.60 -3.91 16.95
CA PHE A 162 -16.30 -2.67 17.66
C PHE A 162 -16.19 -2.91 19.18
N VAL A 163 -17.15 -3.62 19.76
CA VAL A 163 -17.13 -3.98 21.19
C VAL A 163 -15.96 -4.91 21.51
N ALA A 164 -15.71 -5.94 20.69
CA ALA A 164 -14.58 -6.85 20.84
C ALA A 164 -13.24 -6.08 20.82
N SER A 165 -13.06 -5.17 19.87
CA SER A 165 -11.86 -4.36 19.77
C SER A 165 -11.73 -3.37 20.92
N HIS A 166 -12.79 -2.65 21.28
CA HIS A 166 -12.71 -1.58 22.27
C HIS A 166 -12.66 -2.09 23.71
N ARG A 167 -13.53 -3.06 24.05
CA ARG A 167 -13.69 -3.54 25.43
C ARG A 167 -12.75 -4.70 25.77
N PHE A 168 -12.51 -5.60 24.83
CA PHE A 168 -11.74 -6.82 25.03
C PHE A 168 -10.34 -6.77 24.41
N LYS A 169 -10.00 -5.70 23.67
CA LYS A 169 -8.69 -5.49 23.02
C LYS A 169 -8.25 -6.70 22.17
N VAL A 170 -9.21 -7.34 21.51
CA VAL A 170 -8.95 -8.49 20.64
C VAL A 170 -8.04 -8.05 19.48
N ASN A 171 -7.11 -8.92 19.08
CA ASN A 171 -6.19 -8.64 17.99
C ASN A 171 -6.97 -8.36 16.68
N PRO A 172 -6.70 -7.23 15.99
CA PRO A 172 -7.35 -6.90 14.72
C PRO A 172 -7.24 -7.98 13.65
N ILE A 173 -6.12 -8.71 13.59
CA ILE A 173 -5.92 -9.80 12.62
C ILE A 173 -6.92 -10.93 12.91
N LEU A 174 -7.12 -11.28 14.17
CA LEU A 174 -8.09 -12.30 14.57
C LEU A 174 -9.52 -11.86 14.22
N LEU A 175 -9.85 -10.58 14.48
CA LEU A 175 -11.15 -10.02 14.14
C LEU A 175 -11.42 -10.09 12.63
N ILE A 176 -10.43 -9.76 11.79
CA ILE A 176 -10.55 -9.86 10.33
C ILE A 176 -10.84 -11.31 9.91
N VAL A 177 -10.11 -12.28 10.46
CA VAL A 177 -10.33 -13.71 10.14
C VAL A 177 -11.71 -14.17 10.60
N LEU A 178 -12.11 -13.83 11.83
CA LEU A 178 -13.42 -14.20 12.37
C LEU A 178 -14.57 -13.58 11.57
N CYS A 179 -14.46 -12.30 11.20
CA CYS A 179 -15.46 -11.63 10.38
C CYS A 179 -15.50 -12.19 8.95
N GLY A 180 -14.36 -12.57 8.37
CA GLY A 180 -14.31 -13.22 7.06
C GLY A 180 -14.99 -14.59 7.08
N VAL A 181 -14.73 -15.40 8.10
CA VAL A 181 -15.40 -16.71 8.28
C VAL A 181 -16.89 -16.53 8.57
N ALA A 182 -17.27 -15.62 9.46
CA ALA A 182 -18.68 -15.34 9.74
C ALA A 182 -19.40 -14.81 8.50
N GLY A 183 -18.76 -13.92 7.73
CA GLY A 183 -19.28 -13.40 6.47
C GLY A 183 -19.60 -14.51 5.48
N PHE A 184 -18.70 -15.48 5.31
CA PHE A 184 -18.90 -16.63 4.42
C PHE A 184 -20.14 -17.49 4.75
N PHE A 185 -20.57 -17.53 6.02
CA PHE A 185 -21.76 -18.30 6.43
C PHE A 185 -23.04 -17.46 6.49
N LEU A 186 -22.92 -16.15 6.63
CA LEU A 186 -24.06 -15.25 6.85
C LEU A 186 -24.52 -14.53 5.57
N TYR A 187 -23.65 -14.45 4.56
CA TYR A 187 -23.90 -13.87 3.24
C TYR A 187 -23.84 -14.95 2.16
#